data_AF-A0A9P0AE79-F1
#
_entry.id   AF-A0A9P0AE79-F1
#
_cell.length_a   1.000
_cell.length_b   1.000
_cell.length_c   1.000
_cell.angle_alpha   90.00
_cell.angle_beta   90.00
_cell.angle_gamma   90.00
#
_symmetry.space_group_name_H-M   'P 1'
#
loop_
_entity.id
_entity.type
_entity.pdbx_description
1 polymer ?
#
loop_
_entity_poly.entity_id
_entity_poly.type
_entity_poly.pdbx_seq_one_letter_code
_entity_poly.pdbx_strand_id
1 'polypeptide(L)'
;MVKMNDVKWPQSVPKEFDLRKEHGPECADLFSQAQDEGACDTDAPAIVSSILADKYCIQTGGKKKEQFSADFLVRCAEKCRETAWIAMSWIWAWNYGVPTGGDYNSDIGCQPYSYKPCKHTLEKYIAKKKRVMSSTSDVERKDGLEECRHAYSKVKQNKCTVKCTNTNYEYKDMKNRTVRFQDWYFLPENDEEAMKKEIIARGSIAVGFTLYDDFFKYKKGIYRVSKGAEEAAT
;
A
#
# COMPACT_ATOMS: atom_id res chain seq x y z
N MET A 1 19.80 -6.29 4.33
CA MET A 1 20.29 -5.62 5.55
C MET A 1 19.19 -5.73 6.60
N VAL A 2 19.51 -6.22 7.80
CA VAL A 2 18.53 -6.32 8.92
C VAL A 2 18.94 -5.33 10.00
N LYS A 3 18.02 -4.46 10.40
CA LYS A 3 18.25 -3.48 11.46
C LYS A 3 17.99 -4.12 12.82
N MET A 4 19.06 -4.34 13.59
CA MET A 4 18.97 -4.93 14.93
C MET A 4 18.83 -3.88 16.04
N ASN A 5 19.21 -2.63 15.78
CA ASN A 5 19.13 -1.52 16.72
C ASN A 5 19.03 -0.17 16.00
N ASP A 6 18.55 0.86 16.71
CA ASP A 6 18.54 2.24 16.26
C ASP A 6 18.65 3.17 17.47
N VAL A 7 19.45 4.23 17.36
CA VAL A 7 19.59 5.23 18.43
C VAL A 7 18.29 5.98 18.71
N LYS A 8 17.35 5.97 17.77
CA LYS A 8 16.01 6.57 17.93
C LYS A 8 15.00 5.62 18.56
N TRP A 9 15.31 4.34 18.72
CA TRP A 9 14.37 3.39 19.34
C TRP A 9 14.19 3.71 20.83
N PRO A 10 12.95 3.77 21.32
CA PRO A 10 12.71 4.06 22.72
C PRO A 10 13.16 2.89 23.61
N GLN A 11 13.55 3.20 24.85
CA GLN A 11 13.95 2.18 25.83
C GLN A 11 12.76 1.36 26.34
N SER A 12 11.55 1.91 26.29
CA SER A 12 10.31 1.24 26.65
C SER A 12 9.22 1.58 25.64
N VAL A 13 8.26 0.65 25.48
CA VAL A 13 7.13 0.80 24.56
C VAL A 13 5.85 0.98 25.39
N PRO A 14 4.97 1.95 25.06
CA PRO A 14 3.69 2.12 25.73
C PRO A 14 2.76 0.92 25.44
N LYS A 15 1.75 0.75 26.31
CA LYS A 15 0.76 -0.33 26.15
C LYS A 15 -0.08 -0.17 24.87
N GLU A 16 -0.37 1.07 24.50
CA GLU A 16 -1.13 1.46 23.33
C GLU A 16 -0.37 2.57 22.61
N PHE A 17 -0.42 2.56 21.28
CA PHE A 17 0.20 3.58 20.45
C PHE A 17 -0.66 3.81 19.20
N ASP A 18 -1.02 5.05 18.93
CA ASP A 18 -1.67 5.46 17.68
C ASP A 18 -0.82 6.51 16.96
N LEU A 19 -0.23 6.14 15.83
CA LEU A 19 0.62 7.01 15.02
C LEU A 19 -0.05 8.36 14.71
N ARG A 20 -1.36 8.35 14.46
CA ARG A 20 -2.16 9.55 14.13
C ARG A 20 -2.27 10.55 15.28
N LYS A 21 -1.99 10.12 16.50
CA LYS A 21 -2.14 10.95 17.71
C LYS A 21 -0.80 11.25 18.34
N GLU A 22 0.11 10.28 18.33
CA GLU A 22 1.30 10.29 19.16
C GLU A 22 2.57 10.65 18.40
N HIS A 23 2.63 10.40 17.09
CA HIS A 23 3.84 10.70 16.30
C HIS A 23 3.50 11.16 14.88
N GLY A 24 3.51 12.48 14.70
CA GLY A 24 3.07 13.15 13.49
C GLY A 24 1.55 13.40 13.45
N PRO A 25 0.89 13.94 14.51
CA PRO A 25 -0.53 14.30 14.44
C PRO A 25 -0.85 15.30 13.32
N GLU A 26 0.11 16.14 12.94
CA GLU A 26 0.02 17.00 11.77
C GLU A 26 -0.10 16.23 10.45
N CYS A 27 0.29 14.96 10.42
CA CYS A 27 0.19 14.04 9.30
C CYS A 27 -1.01 13.08 9.40
N ALA A 28 -1.88 13.23 10.41
CA ALA A 28 -2.96 12.29 10.70
C ALA A 28 -3.91 12.05 9.51
N ASP A 29 -4.20 13.08 8.71
CA ASP A 29 -5.02 12.96 7.51
C ASP A 29 -4.40 12.03 6.46
N LEU A 30 -3.07 12.00 6.35
CA LEU A 30 -2.34 11.14 5.43
C LEU A 30 -2.34 9.69 5.93
N PHE A 31 -2.03 9.49 7.22
CA PHE A 31 -2.05 8.17 7.85
C PHE A 31 -3.44 7.52 7.86
N SER A 32 -4.49 8.32 7.76
CA SER A 32 -5.89 7.86 7.78
C SER A 32 -6.42 7.50 6.38
N GLN A 33 -5.63 7.68 5.33
CA GLN A 33 -6.02 7.34 3.97
C GLN A 33 -5.78 5.86 3.70
N ALA A 34 -6.87 5.13 3.44
CA ALA A 34 -6.80 3.79 2.90
C ALA A 34 -6.77 3.87 1.36
N GLN A 35 -5.70 3.35 0.78
CA GLN A 35 -5.52 3.29 -0.67
C GLN A 35 -6.25 2.06 -1.25
N ASP A 36 -6.87 2.19 -2.41
CA ASP A 36 -7.45 1.08 -3.17
C ASP A 36 -6.44 0.66 -4.25
N GLU A 37 -5.92 -0.58 -4.15
CA GLU A 37 -4.94 -1.12 -5.09
C GLU A 37 -5.55 -1.41 -6.48
N GLY A 38 -6.87 -1.29 -6.62
CA GLY A 38 -7.61 -1.68 -7.80
C GLY A 38 -7.54 -3.19 -8.03
N ALA A 39 -7.75 -3.59 -9.29
CA ALA A 39 -7.86 -5.00 -9.58
C ALA A 39 -6.51 -5.72 -9.63
N CYS A 40 -5.40 -4.99 -9.76
CA CYS A 40 -4.05 -5.53 -9.84
C CYS A 40 -3.59 -6.22 -8.54
N ASP A 41 -2.54 -7.01 -8.64
CA ASP A 41 -1.81 -7.60 -7.51
C ASP A 41 -0.71 -6.59 -7.10
N THR A 42 -1.10 -5.50 -6.42
CA THR A 42 -0.28 -4.28 -6.25
C THR A 42 -0.23 -3.75 -4.82
N ASP A 43 -0.50 -4.63 -3.88
CA ASP A 43 -0.42 -4.38 -2.45
C ASP A 43 0.94 -3.78 -2.06
N ALA A 44 2.05 -4.37 -2.49
CA ALA A 44 3.40 -3.87 -2.18
C ALA A 44 3.66 -2.46 -2.73
N PRO A 45 3.43 -2.13 -4.03
CA PRO A 45 3.50 -0.77 -4.54
C PRO A 45 2.64 0.23 -3.75
N ALA A 46 1.39 -0.12 -3.43
CA ALA A 46 0.48 0.75 -2.69
C ALA A 46 0.98 1.00 -1.26
N ILE A 47 1.32 -0.06 -0.52
CA ILE A 47 1.84 0.00 0.86
C ILE A 47 3.12 0.83 0.92
N VAL A 48 4.09 0.54 0.03
CA VAL A 48 5.36 1.28 0.04
C VAL A 48 5.12 2.75 -0.29
N SER A 49 4.31 3.07 -1.30
CA SER A 49 4.00 4.48 -1.62
C SER A 49 3.37 5.25 -0.43
N SER A 50 2.47 4.61 0.32
CA SER A 50 1.84 5.19 1.52
C SER A 50 2.86 5.40 2.64
N ILE A 51 3.69 4.39 2.94
CA ILE A 51 4.71 4.51 4.00
C ILE A 51 5.73 5.59 3.66
N LEU A 52 6.12 5.70 2.39
CA LEU A 52 7.02 6.75 1.93
C LEU A 52 6.41 8.15 2.17
N ALA A 53 5.11 8.30 1.95
CA ALA A 53 4.38 9.55 2.16
C ALA A 53 4.33 9.88 3.67
N ASP A 54 4.00 8.89 4.50
CA ASP A 54 3.99 9.00 5.95
C ASP A 54 5.35 9.46 6.49
N LYS A 55 6.42 8.76 6.09
CA LYS A 55 7.79 9.06 6.56
C LYS A 55 8.25 10.43 6.08
N TYR A 56 7.92 10.84 4.87
CA TYR A 56 8.25 12.16 4.36
C TYR A 56 7.52 13.27 5.14
N CYS A 57 6.26 13.04 5.49
CA CYS A 57 5.50 13.97 6.33
C CYS A 57 6.11 14.08 7.73
N ILE A 58 6.38 12.96 8.40
CA ILE A 58 7.02 12.93 9.73
C ILE A 58 8.38 13.62 9.72
N GLN A 59 9.23 13.31 8.73
CA GLN A 59 10.58 13.86 8.64
C GLN A 59 10.59 15.38 8.41
N THR A 60 9.53 15.92 7.82
CA THR A 60 9.39 17.36 7.57
C THR A 60 8.62 18.08 8.68
N GLY A 61 8.22 17.38 9.75
CA GLY A 61 7.34 17.92 10.80
C GLY A 61 6.01 18.41 10.23
N GLY A 62 5.46 17.66 9.27
CA GLY A 62 4.22 17.95 8.55
C GLY A 62 4.23 19.14 7.60
N LYS A 63 5.38 19.77 7.36
CA LYS A 63 5.51 20.85 6.37
C LYS A 63 5.21 20.37 4.95
N LYS A 64 5.41 19.09 4.68
CA LYS A 64 5.11 18.47 3.39
C LYS A 64 4.21 17.27 3.59
N LYS A 65 3.07 17.25 2.90
CA LYS A 65 2.05 16.21 2.97
C LYS A 65 1.75 15.64 1.58
N GLU A 66 2.82 15.35 0.85
CA GLU A 66 2.75 14.86 -0.53
C GLU A 66 2.35 13.38 -0.54
N GLN A 67 1.46 12.98 -1.46
CA GLN A 67 1.22 11.58 -1.80
C GLN A 67 2.24 11.12 -2.86
N PHE A 68 2.75 9.90 -2.72
CA PHE A 68 3.69 9.31 -3.68
C PHE A 68 3.00 8.29 -4.57
N SER A 69 3.46 8.24 -5.82
CA SER A 69 2.82 7.45 -6.86
C SER A 69 3.01 5.95 -6.64
N ALA A 70 1.95 5.28 -6.20
CA ALA A 70 1.81 3.82 -6.33
C ALA A 70 1.89 3.40 -7.81
N ASP A 71 1.38 4.23 -8.73
CA ASP A 71 1.36 3.99 -10.17
C ASP A 71 2.77 3.83 -10.77
N PHE A 72 3.70 4.67 -10.33
CA PHE A 72 5.09 4.58 -10.72
C PHE A 72 5.69 3.23 -10.30
N LEU A 73 5.44 2.81 -9.05
CA LEU A 73 5.99 1.57 -8.49
C LEU A 73 5.40 0.34 -9.20
N VAL A 74 4.08 0.27 -9.43
CA VAL A 74 3.47 -0.84 -10.19
C VAL A 74 3.91 -0.88 -11.66
N ARG A 75 4.27 0.26 -12.26
CA ARG A 75 4.68 0.29 -13.67
C ARG A 75 6.14 -0.04 -13.89
N CYS A 76 6.99 0.33 -12.94
CA CYS A 76 8.45 0.34 -13.11
C CYS A 76 9.18 -0.65 -12.21
N ALA A 77 8.71 -0.88 -10.99
CA ALA A 77 9.32 -1.83 -10.05
C ALA A 77 8.68 -3.23 -10.15
N GLU A 78 7.38 -3.26 -10.37
CA GLU A 78 6.55 -4.46 -10.34
C GLU A 78 5.69 -4.59 -11.60
N LYS A 79 4.79 -5.59 -11.63
CA LYS A 79 3.76 -5.71 -12.66
C LYS A 79 2.42 -6.11 -12.03
N CYS A 80 1.35 -5.55 -12.56
CA CYS A 80 -0.03 -5.71 -12.09
C CYS A 80 -0.56 -7.16 -11.98
N ARG A 81 -0.01 -8.11 -12.73
CA ARG A 81 -0.47 -9.51 -12.78
C ARG A 81 0.61 -10.50 -12.34
N GLU A 82 1.61 -10.02 -11.62
CA GLU A 82 2.67 -10.84 -11.03
C GLU A 82 2.66 -10.60 -9.52
N THR A 83 3.07 -11.60 -8.75
CA THR A 83 3.22 -11.46 -7.30
C THR A 83 4.13 -10.30 -6.98
N ALA A 84 3.64 -9.33 -6.21
CA ALA A 84 4.41 -8.17 -5.81
C ALA A 84 5.26 -8.49 -4.57
N TRP A 85 6.48 -7.94 -4.52
CA TRP A 85 7.43 -8.13 -3.44
C TRP A 85 7.69 -6.79 -2.77
N ILE A 86 7.34 -6.66 -1.48
CA ILE A 86 7.54 -5.42 -0.70
C ILE A 86 8.96 -4.84 -0.90
N ALA A 87 9.98 -5.70 -0.86
CA ALA A 87 11.38 -5.29 -1.02
C ALA A 87 11.69 -4.67 -2.39
N MET A 88 11.07 -5.13 -3.49
CA MET A 88 11.33 -4.60 -4.82
C MET A 88 10.87 -3.15 -4.96
N SER A 89 9.70 -2.82 -4.39
CA SER A 89 9.20 -1.44 -4.34
C SER A 89 10.13 -0.53 -3.53
N TRP A 90 10.68 -1.01 -2.40
CA TRP A 90 11.70 -0.26 -1.62
C TRP A 90 13.00 -0.04 -2.40
N ILE A 91 13.54 -1.09 -3.02
CA ILE A 91 14.77 -1.02 -3.82
C ILE A 91 14.61 -0.01 -4.96
N TRP A 92 13.46 -0.03 -5.62
CA TRP A 92 13.18 0.88 -6.73
C TRP A 92 13.05 2.33 -6.25
N ALA A 93 12.30 2.57 -5.18
CA ALA A 93 12.17 3.88 -4.55
C ALA A 93 13.52 4.43 -4.09
N TRP A 94 14.42 3.59 -3.58
CA TRP A 94 15.78 3.96 -3.18
C TRP A 94 16.65 4.35 -4.38
N ASN A 95 16.66 3.54 -5.45
CA ASN A 95 17.51 3.77 -6.62
C ASN A 95 17.06 4.97 -7.47
N TYR A 96 15.75 5.14 -7.65
CA TYR A 96 15.20 6.09 -8.63
C TYR A 96 14.46 7.27 -7.98
N GLY A 97 14.06 7.14 -6.72
CA GLY A 97 13.08 8.03 -6.10
C GLY A 97 11.67 7.78 -6.64
N VAL A 98 10.68 8.36 -5.97
CA VAL A 98 9.26 8.21 -6.35
C VAL A 98 8.67 9.58 -6.65
N PRO A 99 7.97 9.77 -7.79
CA PRO A 99 7.26 11.01 -8.07
C PRO A 99 5.99 11.12 -7.22
N THR A 100 5.42 12.32 -7.13
CA THR A 100 4.10 12.50 -6.53
C THR A 100 3.02 11.82 -7.37
N GLY A 101 1.96 11.34 -6.71
CA GLY A 101 0.84 10.71 -7.36
C GLY A 101 -0.20 10.27 -6.34
N GLY A 102 -1.45 10.66 -6.54
CA GLY A 102 -2.54 10.26 -5.66
C GLY A 102 -3.44 9.19 -6.25
N ASP A 103 -4.65 9.09 -5.70
CA ASP A 103 -5.64 8.10 -6.06
C ASP A 103 -6.08 8.20 -7.54
N TYR A 104 -6.76 7.16 -8.00
CA TYR A 104 -7.42 7.14 -9.31
C TYR A 104 -8.37 8.34 -9.47
N ASN A 105 -8.25 9.05 -10.60
CA ASN A 105 -9.02 10.26 -10.92
C ASN A 105 -8.90 11.41 -9.90
N SER A 106 -7.81 11.49 -9.13
CA SER A 106 -7.61 12.55 -8.14
C SER A 106 -7.02 13.84 -8.72
N ASP A 107 -6.38 13.79 -9.89
CA ASP A 107 -5.51 14.86 -10.41
C ASP A 107 -4.40 15.30 -9.44
N ILE A 108 -4.04 14.46 -8.46
CA ILE A 108 -3.01 14.75 -7.47
C ILE A 108 -1.66 14.22 -7.96
N GLY A 109 -0.69 15.13 -8.07
CA GLY A 109 0.71 14.78 -8.36
C GLY A 109 0.99 14.47 -9.83
N CYS A 110 2.23 14.06 -10.10
CA CYS A 110 2.73 13.78 -11.44
C CYS A 110 2.11 12.50 -12.06
N GLN A 111 2.00 11.44 -11.27
CA GLN A 111 1.49 10.13 -11.73
C GLN A 111 0.41 9.58 -10.78
N PRO A 112 -0.83 10.08 -10.85
CA PRO A 112 -1.96 9.48 -10.15
C PRO A 112 -2.19 8.02 -10.56
N TYR A 113 -2.80 7.24 -9.68
CA TYR A 113 -3.07 5.82 -9.90
C TYR A 113 -3.95 5.60 -11.13
N SER A 114 -3.55 4.67 -11.99
CA SER A 114 -4.20 4.47 -13.30
C SER A 114 -5.22 3.34 -13.32
N TYR A 115 -5.26 2.50 -12.29
CA TYR A 115 -6.23 1.41 -12.18
C TYR A 115 -7.43 1.86 -11.36
N LYS A 116 -8.63 1.62 -11.90
CA LYS A 116 -9.89 2.01 -11.25
C LYS A 116 -10.10 1.16 -9.98
N PRO A 117 -10.60 1.77 -8.88
CA PRO A 117 -11.06 1.05 -7.70
C PRO A 117 -12.08 -0.04 -8.01
N CYS A 118 -12.05 -1.11 -7.23
CA CYS A 118 -12.95 -2.25 -7.39
C CYS A 118 -13.27 -2.90 -6.05
N LYS A 119 -14.25 -3.79 -6.04
CA LYS A 119 -14.65 -4.48 -4.82
C LYS A 119 -13.75 -5.69 -4.55
N HIS A 120 -13.02 -5.62 -3.44
CA HIS A 120 -12.13 -6.69 -2.97
C HIS A 120 -12.92 -7.78 -2.25
N THR A 121 -13.29 -8.83 -2.97
CA THR A 121 -13.95 -10.01 -2.41
C THR A 121 -13.07 -11.24 -2.55
N LEU A 122 -13.40 -12.25 -1.74
CA LEU A 122 -12.76 -13.56 -1.74
C LEU A 122 -12.68 -14.18 -3.16
N GLU A 123 -13.61 -13.87 -4.06
CA GLU A 123 -13.62 -14.45 -5.40
C GLU A 123 -12.39 -14.09 -6.25
N LYS A 124 -11.72 -12.95 -5.98
CA LYS A 124 -10.43 -12.62 -6.64
C LYS A 124 -9.33 -13.59 -6.21
N TYR A 125 -9.37 -14.02 -4.94
CA TYR A 125 -8.28 -14.72 -4.24
C TYR A 125 -8.56 -16.22 -4.03
N ILE A 126 -9.48 -16.83 -4.80
CA ILE A 126 -9.70 -18.28 -4.80
C ILE A 126 -9.18 -18.89 -6.11
N ALA A 127 -8.40 -19.96 -5.99
CA ALA A 127 -7.98 -20.77 -7.13
C ALA A 127 -9.20 -21.36 -7.86
N LYS A 128 -9.21 -21.27 -9.21
CA LYS A 128 -10.28 -21.76 -10.12
C LYS A 128 -10.85 -23.16 -9.81
N LYS A 129 -10.14 -23.99 -9.04
CA LYS A 129 -10.55 -25.35 -8.65
C LYS A 129 -11.69 -25.40 -7.64
N LYS A 130 -11.97 -24.33 -6.88
CA LYS A 130 -13.17 -24.25 -6.05
C LYS A 130 -14.16 -23.31 -6.74
N ARG A 131 -15.01 -23.88 -7.61
CA ARG A 131 -16.31 -23.26 -7.91
C ARG A 131 -17.11 -23.28 -6.60
N VAL A 132 -16.82 -22.35 -5.69
CA VAL A 132 -17.83 -21.94 -4.74
C VAL A 132 -18.95 -21.40 -5.62
N MET A 133 -20.10 -22.06 -5.60
CA MET A 133 -21.34 -21.47 -6.09
C MET A 133 -21.59 -20.24 -5.22
N SER A 134 -20.98 -19.11 -5.58
CA SER A 134 -21.39 -17.81 -5.10
C SER A 134 -22.69 -17.50 -5.82
N SER A 135 -23.78 -18.05 -5.30
CA SER A 135 -25.12 -17.56 -5.58
C SER A 135 -25.31 -16.25 -4.82
N THR A 136 -24.58 -15.23 -5.21
CA THR A 136 -25.04 -13.84 -5.04
C THR A 136 -24.96 -13.19 -6.40
N SER A 137 -25.77 -13.72 -7.31
CA SER A 137 -26.45 -12.87 -8.28
C SER A 137 -27.08 -11.71 -7.50
N ASP A 138 -26.79 -10.50 -7.97
CA ASP A 138 -27.61 -9.32 -7.69
C ASP A 138 -27.50 -8.70 -6.29
N VAL A 139 -26.29 -8.30 -5.91
CA VAL A 139 -26.16 -7.04 -5.13
C VAL A 139 -25.57 -5.97 -6.04
N GLU A 140 -26.35 -5.59 -7.04
CA GLU A 140 -26.33 -4.20 -7.51
C GLU A 140 -26.87 -3.31 -6.39
N ARG A 141 -26.35 -2.14 -6.05
CA ARG A 141 -25.08 -1.44 -6.26
C ARG A 141 -25.30 -0.13 -5.47
N LYS A 142 -24.71 0.05 -4.29
CA LYS A 142 -24.79 1.37 -3.58
C LYS A 142 -23.61 2.28 -3.90
N ASP A 143 -22.46 1.71 -4.25
CA ASP A 143 -21.21 2.41 -4.55
C ASP A 143 -20.84 2.41 -6.04
N GLY A 144 -21.42 1.51 -6.84
CA GLY A 144 -21.17 1.43 -8.29
C GLY A 144 -19.84 0.78 -8.68
N LEU A 145 -19.14 0.11 -7.75
CA LEU A 145 -17.87 -0.57 -8.01
C LEU A 145 -18.10 -1.98 -8.60
N GLU A 146 -17.31 -2.35 -9.61
CA GLU A 146 -17.30 -3.73 -10.12
C GLU A 146 -16.43 -4.63 -9.23
N GLU A 147 -16.72 -5.93 -9.19
CA GLU A 147 -15.88 -6.91 -8.49
C GLU A 147 -14.47 -6.96 -9.10
N CYS A 148 -13.43 -6.94 -8.25
CA CYS A 148 -12.05 -6.93 -8.71
C CYS A 148 -11.70 -8.13 -9.58
N ARG A 149 -12.33 -9.29 -9.36
CA ARG A 149 -12.20 -10.47 -10.23
C ARG A 149 -12.57 -10.18 -11.68
N HIS A 150 -13.64 -9.41 -11.90
CA HIS A 150 -14.09 -9.05 -13.26
C HIS A 150 -13.19 -7.98 -13.86
N ALA A 151 -12.84 -6.95 -13.07
CA ALA A 151 -11.89 -5.92 -13.49
C ALA A 151 -10.54 -6.53 -13.87
N TYR A 152 -10.02 -7.47 -13.07
CA TYR A 152 -8.70 -8.10 -13.27
C TYR A 152 -8.55 -8.70 -14.65
N SER A 153 -9.61 -9.36 -15.16
CA SER A 153 -9.62 -9.94 -16.51
C SER A 153 -9.40 -8.91 -17.63
N LYS A 154 -9.80 -7.66 -17.41
CA LYS A 154 -9.72 -6.54 -18.36
C LYS A 154 -8.44 -5.71 -18.21
N VAL A 155 -7.80 -5.77 -17.04
CA VAL A 155 -6.63 -4.94 -16.75
C VAL A 155 -5.45 -5.29 -17.65
N LYS A 156 -4.73 -4.26 -18.10
CA LYS A 156 -3.50 -4.38 -18.88
C LYS A 156 -2.36 -3.69 -18.13
N GLN A 157 -1.16 -4.29 -18.19
CA GLN A 157 0.04 -3.67 -17.64
C GLN A 157 0.29 -2.35 -18.35
N ASN A 158 0.32 -1.27 -17.58
CA ASN A 158 0.77 0.01 -18.08
C ASN A 158 2.30 0.06 -18.18
N LYS A 159 2.81 0.70 -19.23
CA LYS A 159 4.26 0.84 -19.43
C LYS A 159 4.86 1.81 -18.40
N CYS A 160 6.05 1.47 -17.89
CA CYS A 160 6.90 2.41 -17.17
C CYS A 160 7.15 3.67 -18.02
N THR A 161 7.06 4.83 -17.39
CA THR A 161 7.26 6.13 -18.05
C THR A 161 7.82 7.15 -17.08
N VAL A 162 8.69 8.03 -17.59
CA VAL A 162 9.24 9.17 -16.86
C VAL A 162 8.37 10.43 -17.00
N LYS A 163 7.33 10.38 -17.83
CA LYS A 163 6.40 11.50 -18.05
C LYS A 163 5.34 11.55 -16.96
N CYS A 164 4.88 12.74 -16.60
CA CYS A 164 3.69 12.88 -15.77
C CYS A 164 2.46 12.47 -16.58
N THR A 165 1.64 11.60 -16.01
CA THR A 165 0.39 11.11 -16.62
C THR A 165 -0.78 12.05 -16.30
N ASN A 166 -0.67 12.84 -15.23
CA ASN A 166 -1.59 13.93 -14.95
C ASN A 166 -1.32 15.12 -15.87
N THR A 167 -2.25 15.41 -16.77
CA THR A 167 -2.13 16.53 -17.72
C THR A 167 -2.25 17.90 -17.06
N ASN A 168 -2.94 17.96 -15.91
CA ASN A 168 -3.18 19.17 -15.11
C ASN A 168 -2.01 19.48 -14.17
N TYR A 169 -1.03 18.57 -14.06
CA TYR A 169 0.17 18.82 -13.27
C TYR A 169 1.05 19.89 -13.93
N GLU A 170 1.66 20.73 -13.09
CA GLU A 170 2.51 21.86 -13.51
C GLU A 170 3.65 21.39 -14.43
N TYR A 171 4.21 20.22 -14.14
CA TYR A 171 5.34 19.65 -14.87
C TYR A 171 4.92 18.51 -15.78
N LYS A 172 5.62 18.34 -16.90
CA LYS A 172 5.33 17.29 -17.89
C LYS A 172 6.13 16.00 -17.69
N ASP A 173 7.17 16.02 -16.86
CA ASP A 173 7.99 14.87 -16.52
C ASP A 173 8.47 14.89 -15.07
N MET A 174 9.02 13.76 -14.63
CA MET A 174 9.49 13.56 -13.26
C MET A 174 10.96 13.99 -13.04
N LYS A 175 11.62 14.63 -14.01
CA LYS A 175 13.04 14.99 -13.93
C LYS A 175 13.28 15.94 -12.76
N ASN A 176 14.12 15.52 -11.80
CA ASN A 176 14.37 16.24 -10.54
C ASN A 176 13.12 16.46 -9.67
N ARG A 177 12.03 15.69 -9.90
CA ARG A 177 10.76 15.76 -9.17
C ARG A 177 10.40 14.47 -8.44
N THR A 178 11.36 13.55 -8.36
CA THR A 178 11.26 12.35 -7.53
C THR A 178 11.85 12.64 -6.15
N VAL A 179 11.19 12.16 -5.10
CA VAL A 179 11.78 12.15 -3.76
C VAL A 179 12.58 10.87 -3.60
N ARG A 180 13.87 11.02 -3.32
CA ARG A 180 14.77 9.89 -3.03
C ARG A 180 14.80 9.61 -1.55
N PHE A 181 14.64 8.34 -1.21
CA PHE A 181 14.75 7.86 0.15
C PHE A 181 16.16 7.35 0.37
N GLN A 182 16.71 7.63 1.55
CA GLN A 182 18.14 7.42 1.82
C GLN A 182 18.50 5.96 2.12
N ASP A 183 17.56 5.20 2.68
CA ASP A 183 17.82 3.85 3.18
C ASP A 183 16.55 3.00 3.21
N TRP A 184 16.73 1.67 3.18
CA TRP A 184 15.70 0.67 3.41
C TRP A 184 16.34 -0.58 4.06
N TYR A 185 15.59 -1.24 4.95
CA TYR A 185 16.08 -2.39 5.70
C TYR A 185 14.93 -3.30 6.13
N PHE A 186 15.26 -4.54 6.42
CA PHE A 186 14.36 -5.44 7.14
C PHE A 186 14.46 -5.18 8.63
N LEU A 187 13.34 -5.35 9.32
CA LEU A 187 13.34 -5.57 10.77
C LEU A 187 13.57 -7.06 11.05
N PRO A 188 14.00 -7.44 12.26
CA PRO A 188 14.15 -8.84 12.63
C PRO A 188 12.79 -9.55 12.50
N GLU A 189 12.80 -10.73 11.89
CA GLU A 189 11.57 -11.52 11.70
C GLU A 189 10.98 -11.93 13.06
N ASN A 190 9.65 -11.83 13.17
CA ASN A 190 8.90 -12.22 14.38
C ASN A 190 9.33 -11.50 15.68
N ASP A 191 9.92 -10.31 15.58
CA ASP A 191 10.28 -9.49 16.74
C ASP A 191 9.28 -8.34 16.93
N GLU A 192 8.25 -8.61 17.74
CA GLU A 192 7.19 -7.63 18.06
C GLU A 192 7.75 -6.35 18.69
N GLU A 193 8.76 -6.47 19.54
CA GLU A 193 9.34 -5.34 20.27
C GLU A 193 10.14 -4.43 19.34
N ALA A 194 10.92 -5.01 18.42
CA ALA A 194 11.62 -4.25 17.38
C ALA A 194 10.64 -3.52 16.44
N MET A 195 9.54 -4.19 16.03
CA MET A 195 8.49 -3.56 15.21
C MET A 195 7.82 -2.39 15.93
N LYS A 196 7.45 -2.56 17.21
CA LYS A 196 6.88 -1.49 18.03
C LYS A 196 7.84 -0.29 18.15
N LYS A 197 9.11 -0.55 18.45
CA LYS A 197 10.13 0.49 18.58
C LYS A 197 10.36 1.25 17.28
N GLU A 198 10.36 0.56 16.14
CA GLU A 198 10.49 1.18 14.82
C GLU A 198 9.29 2.07 14.49
N ILE A 199 8.06 1.61 14.75
CA ILE A 199 6.84 2.40 14.52
C ILE A 199 6.87 3.69 15.34
N ILE A 200 7.22 3.60 16.62
CA ILE A 200 7.31 4.77 17.51
C ILE A 200 8.41 5.73 17.08
N ALA A 201 9.56 5.20 16.67
CA ALA A 201 10.70 6.05 16.31
C ALA A 201 10.55 6.69 14.94
N ARG A 202 9.99 5.97 13.97
CA ARG A 202 10.10 6.29 12.53
C ARG A 202 8.80 6.17 11.74
N GLY A 203 7.67 5.94 12.40
CA GLY A 203 6.35 5.81 11.77
C GLY A 203 6.13 4.48 11.06
N SER A 204 5.14 4.42 10.18
CA SER A 204 4.64 3.22 9.51
C SER A 204 5.74 2.29 8.97
N ILE A 205 5.47 0.99 9.03
CA ILE A 205 6.31 -0.11 8.51
C ILE A 205 5.48 -0.99 7.59
N ALA A 206 6.13 -1.72 6.69
CA ALA A 206 5.48 -2.70 5.85
C ALA A 206 5.52 -4.08 6.53
N VAL A 207 4.40 -4.79 6.51
CA VAL A 207 4.28 -6.16 7.03
C VAL A 207 3.50 -7.01 6.03
N GLY A 208 3.84 -8.29 5.94
CA GLY A 208 3.08 -9.28 5.19
C GLY A 208 2.40 -10.25 6.15
N PHE A 209 1.20 -10.70 5.80
CA PHE A 209 0.49 -11.77 6.51
C PHE A 209 -0.38 -12.56 5.54
N THR A 210 -0.63 -13.82 5.86
CA THR A 210 -1.47 -14.71 5.04
C THR A 210 -2.94 -14.36 5.20
N LEU A 211 -3.63 -14.17 4.06
CA LEU A 211 -5.08 -13.99 4.03
C LEU A 211 -5.80 -15.34 4.06
N TYR A 212 -6.91 -15.39 4.78
CA TYR A 212 -7.81 -16.53 4.83
C TYR A 212 -9.20 -16.11 4.35
N ASP A 213 -10.00 -17.08 3.95
CA ASP A 213 -11.33 -16.86 3.39
C ASP A 213 -12.31 -16.13 4.34
N ASP A 214 -12.15 -16.32 5.64
CA ASP A 214 -12.92 -15.63 6.68
C ASP A 214 -12.51 -14.17 6.89
N PHE A 215 -11.30 -13.76 6.48
CA PHE A 215 -10.86 -12.36 6.53
C PHE A 215 -11.78 -11.46 5.70
N PHE A 216 -12.28 -11.93 4.55
CA PHE A 216 -13.19 -11.15 3.70
C PHE A 216 -14.57 -10.91 4.33
N LYS A 217 -14.89 -11.61 5.42
CA LYS A 217 -16.11 -11.42 6.21
C LYS A 217 -15.88 -10.55 7.44
N TYR A 218 -14.62 -10.25 7.77
CA TYR A 218 -14.27 -9.40 8.91
C TYR A 218 -14.84 -7.98 8.78
N LYS A 219 -15.33 -7.42 9.89
CA LYS A 219 -15.92 -6.06 9.94
C LYS A 219 -15.42 -5.20 11.08
N LYS A 220 -15.11 -5.77 12.25
CA LYS A 220 -14.64 -5.05 13.45
C LYS A 220 -14.03 -6.01 14.47
N GLY A 221 -13.21 -5.49 15.38
CA GLY A 221 -12.63 -6.23 16.51
C GLY A 221 -11.14 -6.52 16.34
N ILE A 222 -10.71 -7.69 16.84
CA ILE A 222 -9.36 -8.22 16.61
C ILE A 222 -9.53 -9.49 15.79
N TYR A 223 -9.04 -9.47 14.55
CA TYR A 223 -9.11 -10.62 13.67
C TYR A 223 -8.24 -11.77 14.20
N ARG A 224 -8.78 -12.98 14.16
CA ARG A 224 -8.08 -14.25 14.38
C ARG A 224 -8.63 -15.25 13.37
N VAL A 225 -7.75 -16.03 12.77
CA VAL A 225 -8.13 -17.08 11.81
C VAL A 225 -9.10 -18.04 12.47
N SER A 226 -10.27 -18.22 11.87
CA SER A 226 -11.31 -19.12 12.38
C SER A 226 -10.91 -20.58 12.18
N LYS A 227 -11.38 -21.46 13.07
CA LYS A 227 -11.17 -22.90 12.91
C LYS A 227 -11.78 -23.37 11.58
N GLY A 228 -10.95 -23.98 10.73
CA GLY A 228 -11.37 -24.48 9.42
C GLY A 228 -11.38 -23.44 8.30
N ALA A 229 -10.92 -22.21 8.57
CA ALA A 229 -10.65 -21.24 7.52
C ALA A 229 -9.55 -21.74 6.58
N GLU A 230 -9.66 -21.40 5.31
CA GLU A 230 -8.74 -21.82 4.26
C GLU A 230 -7.92 -20.63 3.78
N GLU A 231 -6.64 -20.86 3.52
CA GLU A 231 -5.76 -19.85 2.94
C GLU A 231 -6.33 -19.39 1.58
N ALA A 232 -6.47 -18.08 1.43
CA ALA A 232 -6.83 -17.47 0.17
C ALA A 232 -5.60 -17.54 -0.75
N ALA A 233 -5.78 -18.09 -1.95
CA ALA A 233 -4.72 -18.13 -2.95
C ALA A 233 -4.49 -16.72 -3.49
N THR A 234 -3.45 -16.07 -3.00
CA THR A 234 -2.87 -14.84 -3.56
C THR A 234 -1.98 -15.16 -4.74
#